data_AF-A0A1S9TBL8-F1
#
_entry.id   AF-A0A1S9TBL8-F1
#
_cell.length_a   1.000
_cell.length_b   1.000
_cell.length_c   1.000
_cell.angle_alpha   90.00
_cell.angle_beta   90.00
_cell.angle_gamma   90.00
#
_symmetry.space_group_name_H-M   'P 1'
#
loop_
_entity.id
_entity.type
_entity.pdbx_description
1 polymer ?
#
loop_
_entity_poly.entity_id
_entity_poly.type
_entity_poly.pdbx_seq_one_letter_code
_entity_poly.pdbx_strand_id
1 'polypeptide(L)'
;METKSTVEIARVRSGKEPQPGQKNRSSGNFSTENLPAGTKYLKWEVIGGGDPDFISFNVMEDKSAATDPTHFSGVLSGNRTSVISKRSLYIANPKNATSEFTVIVSAMVQ
;
A
#
# COMPACT_ATOMS: atom_id res chain seq x y z
N MET A 1 21.56 -11.06 -17.95
CA MET A 1 20.28 -10.40 -17.63
C MET A 1 20.14 -10.46 -16.11
N GLU A 2 20.19 -9.32 -15.42
CA GLU A 2 19.94 -9.30 -13.96
C GLU A 2 18.47 -9.63 -13.70
N THR A 3 18.22 -10.74 -13.01
CA THR A 3 16.88 -11.10 -12.54
C THR A 3 16.49 -10.16 -11.40
N LYS A 4 15.66 -9.15 -11.71
CA LYS A 4 15.00 -8.32 -10.69
C LYS A 4 14.22 -9.23 -9.75
N SER A 5 14.72 -9.42 -8.54
CA SER A 5 14.02 -10.21 -7.54
C SER A 5 13.01 -9.32 -6.83
N THR A 6 11.79 -9.83 -6.67
CA THR A 6 10.69 -9.15 -5.98
C THR A 6 10.32 -9.99 -4.77
N VAL A 7 10.36 -9.38 -3.58
CA VAL A 7 10.05 -10.06 -2.32
C VAL A 7 8.79 -9.42 -1.74
N GLU A 8 7.71 -10.19 -1.57
CA GLU A 8 6.52 -9.73 -0.86
C GLU A 8 6.90 -9.40 0.59
N ILE A 9 6.63 -8.17 1.02
CA ILE A 9 6.93 -7.69 2.38
C ILE A 9 5.67 -7.39 3.18
N ALA A 10 4.53 -7.16 2.51
CA ALA A 10 3.25 -6.97 3.16
C ALA A 10 2.08 -7.38 2.26
N ARG A 11 1.02 -7.82 2.92
CA ARG A 11 -0.28 -8.11 2.31
C ARG A 11 -1.36 -7.54 3.21
N VAL A 12 -2.15 -6.60 2.68
CA VAL A 12 -3.13 -5.86 3.46
C VAL A 12 -4.50 -5.90 2.78
N ARG A 13 -5.53 -6.25 3.55
CA ARG A 13 -6.93 -6.17 3.11
C ARG A 13 -7.44 -4.75 3.31
N SER A 14 -8.07 -4.19 2.29
CA SER A 14 -8.73 -2.90 2.31
C SER A 14 -10.21 -3.04 1.98
N GLY A 15 -11.05 -2.28 2.68
CA GLY A 15 -12.41 -1.99 2.25
C GLY A 15 -12.41 -1.13 0.98
N LYS A 16 -13.56 -1.08 0.30
CA LYS A 16 -13.79 -0.21 -0.87
C LYS A 16 -13.87 1.29 -0.52
N GLU A 17 -14.07 1.59 0.75
CA GLU A 17 -14.22 2.92 1.32
C GLU A 17 -13.56 2.95 2.72
N PRO A 18 -13.37 4.12 3.35
CA PRO A 18 -12.90 4.19 4.72
C PRO A 18 -13.78 3.34 5.66
N GLN A 19 -13.15 2.75 6.67
CA GLN A 19 -13.83 1.96 7.71
C GLN A 19 -14.87 2.83 8.45
N PRO A 20 -15.94 2.23 9.00
CA PRO A 20 -16.93 2.98 9.76
C PRO A 20 -16.29 3.86 10.86
N GLY A 21 -16.62 5.14 10.86
CA GLY A 21 -16.06 6.12 11.81
C GLY A 21 -14.64 6.62 11.49
N GLN A 22 -14.00 6.12 10.44
CA GLN A 22 -12.70 6.60 9.97
C GLN A 22 -12.86 7.57 8.79
N LYS A 23 -12.11 8.67 8.82
CA LYS A 23 -12.13 9.64 7.71
C LYS A 23 -11.39 9.15 6.47
N ASN A 24 -10.25 8.48 6.66
CA ASN A 24 -9.34 8.10 5.57
C ASN A 24 -9.07 6.60 5.51
N ARG A 25 -8.91 5.97 6.68
CA ARG A 25 -8.40 4.61 6.81
C ARG A 25 -9.38 3.58 6.29
N SER A 26 -8.96 2.76 5.33
CA SER A 26 -9.76 1.66 4.77
C SER A 26 -9.19 0.27 5.11
N SER A 27 -8.10 0.20 5.87
CA SER A 27 -7.41 -1.07 6.19
C SER A 27 -6.77 -1.06 7.59
N GLY A 28 -6.31 -2.24 8.03
CA GLY A 28 -5.42 -2.37 9.17
C GLY A 28 -4.00 -1.90 8.86
N ASN A 29 -3.18 -1.75 9.90
CA ASN A 29 -1.78 -1.34 9.76
C ASN A 29 -0.93 -2.44 9.11
N PHE A 30 0.04 -2.04 8.30
CA PHE A 30 1.12 -2.89 7.77
C PHE A 30 2.48 -2.19 7.92
N SER A 31 3.55 -2.98 7.87
CA SER A 31 4.93 -2.49 8.02
C SER A 31 5.72 -2.66 6.73
N THR A 32 6.63 -1.71 6.49
CA THR A 32 7.69 -1.78 5.47
C THR A 32 9.07 -1.67 6.09
N GLU A 33 9.25 -1.97 7.38
CA GLU A 33 10.54 -1.84 8.06
C GLU A 33 11.52 -2.97 7.73
N ASN A 34 11.01 -4.18 7.47
CA ASN A 34 11.81 -5.37 7.22
C ASN A 34 12.16 -5.52 5.73
N LEU A 35 12.85 -4.52 5.17
CA LEU A 35 13.23 -4.54 3.75
C LEU A 35 14.49 -5.37 3.52
N PRO A 36 14.49 -6.24 2.48
CA PRO A 36 15.72 -6.87 2.02
C PRO A 36 16.81 -5.84 1.71
N ALA A 37 18.06 -6.18 2.02
CA ALA A 37 19.20 -5.36 1.66
C ALA A 37 19.23 -5.11 0.14
N GLY A 38 19.55 -3.89 -0.27
CA GLY A 38 19.59 -3.51 -1.68
C GLY A 38 18.23 -3.17 -2.30
N THR A 39 17.14 -3.13 -1.53
CA THR A 39 15.82 -2.69 -2.03
C THR A 39 15.92 -1.29 -2.65
N LYS A 40 15.43 -1.16 -3.90
CA LYS A 40 15.43 0.10 -4.66
C LYS A 40 14.06 0.74 -4.76
N TYR A 41 13.00 -0.08 -4.79
CA TYR A 41 11.62 0.37 -4.94
C TYR A 41 10.67 -0.50 -4.14
N LEU A 42 9.53 0.08 -3.76
CA LEU A 42 8.34 -0.69 -3.39
C LEU A 42 7.44 -0.83 -4.62
N LYS A 43 6.98 -2.04 -4.90
CA LYS A 43 5.98 -2.34 -5.92
C LYS A 43 4.64 -2.62 -5.26
N TRP A 44 3.58 -2.08 -5.83
CA TRP A 44 2.21 -2.23 -5.35
C TRP A 44 1.40 -3.06 -6.35
N GLU A 45 0.64 -4.04 -5.86
CA GLU A 45 -0.24 -4.86 -6.68
C GLU A 45 -1.61 -4.96 -6.02
N VAL A 46 -2.67 -4.81 -6.81
CA VAL A 46 -4.05 -4.89 -6.33
C VAL A 46 -4.70 -6.19 -6.81
N ILE A 47 -5.42 -6.87 -5.91
CA ILE A 47 -6.16 -8.09 -6.20
C ILE A 47 -7.62 -7.91 -5.74
N GLY A 48 -8.56 -8.17 -6.64
CA GLY A 48 -10.00 -8.08 -6.37
C GLY A 48 -10.52 -6.64 -6.35
N GLY A 49 -11.71 -6.45 -5.76
CA GLY A 49 -12.34 -5.13 -5.62
C GLY A 49 -12.98 -4.55 -6.88
N GLY A 50 -13.07 -5.31 -7.98
CA GLY A 50 -13.49 -4.79 -9.29
C GLY A 50 -12.37 -4.94 -10.30
N ASP A 51 -12.20 -3.96 -11.18
CA ASP A 51 -11.09 -3.90 -12.14
C ASP A 51 -9.84 -3.29 -11.45
N PRO A 52 -8.80 -4.09 -11.15
CA PRO A 52 -7.63 -3.63 -10.38
C PRO A 52 -6.84 -2.50 -11.04
N ASP A 53 -6.93 -2.34 -12.36
CA ASP A 53 -6.20 -1.31 -13.11
C ASP A 53 -6.78 0.09 -12.88
N PHE A 54 -8.04 0.17 -12.39
CA PHE A 54 -8.71 1.43 -12.09
C PHE A 54 -8.84 1.72 -10.60
N ILE A 55 -8.49 0.76 -9.73
CA ILE A 55 -8.52 0.98 -8.28
C ILE A 55 -7.28 1.78 -7.88
N SER A 56 -7.51 2.96 -7.31
CA SER A 56 -6.43 3.79 -6.73
C SER A 56 -6.64 4.01 -5.25
N PHE A 57 -5.55 4.20 -4.51
CA PHE A 57 -5.57 4.47 -3.08
C PHE A 57 -4.39 5.34 -2.64
N ASN A 58 -4.47 5.90 -1.44
CA ASN A 58 -3.36 6.55 -0.77
C ASN A 58 -2.72 5.59 0.24
N VAL A 59 -1.46 5.85 0.59
CA VAL A 59 -0.75 5.19 1.68
C VAL A 59 -0.41 6.24 2.73
N MET A 60 -0.99 6.08 3.91
CA MET A 60 -0.81 7.00 5.04
C MET A 60 -0.16 6.28 6.22
N GLU A 61 0.48 7.02 7.13
CA GLU A 61 1.08 6.47 8.36
C GLU A 61 0.24 6.85 9.57
N ASP A 62 -0.12 5.86 10.38
CA ASP A 62 -0.77 6.04 11.67
C ASP A 62 0.21 6.64 12.68
N LYS A 63 -0.08 7.86 13.13
CA LYS A 63 0.71 8.60 14.11
C LYS A 63 -0.15 9.00 15.31
N SER A 64 0.27 8.56 16.50
CA SER A 64 -0.31 9.05 17.75
C SER A 64 -0.06 10.55 17.93
N ALA A 65 -1.10 11.28 18.35
CA ALA A 65 -1.04 12.70 18.69
C ALA A 65 -0.60 13.64 17.54
N ALA A 66 -0.72 13.21 16.28
CA ALA A 66 -0.45 14.03 15.11
C ALA A 66 -1.45 13.71 13.99
N THR A 67 -1.52 14.57 12.98
CA THR A 67 -2.20 14.25 11.73
C THR A 67 -1.40 13.17 11.00
N ASP A 68 -2.08 12.09 10.60
CA ASP A 68 -1.49 11.00 9.81
C ASP A 68 -0.93 11.55 8.49
N PRO A 69 0.39 11.45 8.24
CA PRO A 69 0.97 11.93 7.00
C PRO A 69 0.66 10.98 5.83
N THR A 70 0.42 11.56 4.66
CA THR A 70 0.33 10.83 3.39
C THR A 70 1.74 10.64 2.82
N HIS A 71 2.14 9.38 2.62
CA HIS A 71 3.42 9.04 1.99
C HIS A 71 3.27 8.89 0.47
N PHE A 72 2.19 8.26 0.02
CA PHE A 72 1.89 8.09 -1.40
C PHE A 72 0.41 8.40 -1.66
N SER A 73 0.13 9.03 -2.80
CA SER A 73 -1.22 9.39 -3.22
C SER A 73 -1.54 8.78 -4.58
N GLY A 74 -2.77 8.30 -4.77
CA GLY A 74 -3.23 7.79 -6.06
C GLY A 74 -2.43 6.61 -6.60
N VAL A 75 -1.95 5.75 -5.69
CA VAL A 75 -1.24 4.52 -6.04
C VAL A 75 -2.18 3.59 -6.79
N LEU A 76 -1.73 3.14 -7.96
CA LEU A 76 -2.39 2.16 -8.82
C LEU A 76 -1.66 0.81 -8.74
N SER A 77 -2.34 -0.25 -9.17
CA SER A 77 -1.70 -1.54 -9.39
C SER A 77 -0.51 -1.41 -10.36
N GLY A 78 0.60 -2.08 -10.07
CA GLY A 78 1.84 -2.02 -10.84
C GLY A 78 2.73 -0.81 -10.57
N ASN A 79 2.27 0.19 -9.81
CA ASN A 79 3.12 1.34 -9.46
C ASN A 79 4.38 0.91 -8.69
N ARG A 80 5.45 1.69 -8.92
CA ARG A 80 6.70 1.62 -8.16
C ARG A 80 6.91 2.95 -7.46
N THR A 81 7.19 2.92 -6.16
CA THR A 81 7.45 4.12 -5.36
C THR A 81 8.84 4.07 -4.75
N SER A 82 9.28 5.22 -4.21
CA SER A 82 10.47 5.28 -3.37
C SER A 82 10.34 4.37 -2.16
N VAL A 83 11.49 3.95 -1.63
CA VAL A 83 11.55 3.18 -0.40
C VAL A 83 11.21 4.06 0.79
N ILE A 84 10.25 3.61 1.59
CA ILE A 84 9.99 4.12 2.94
C ILE A 84 10.04 2.95 3.92
N SER A 85 10.61 3.18 5.11
CA SER A 85 10.66 2.20 6.19
C SER A 85 9.78 2.72 7.34
N LYS A 86 8.61 2.10 7.51
CA LYS A 86 7.54 2.57 8.41
C LYS A 86 6.79 1.39 9.01
N ARG A 87 6.51 1.45 10.32
CA ARG A 87 5.85 0.36 11.07
C ARG A 87 4.33 0.30 10.93
N SER A 88 3.68 1.42 10.62
CA SER A 88 2.24 1.61 10.81
C SER A 88 1.60 2.32 9.62
N LEU A 89 1.85 1.81 8.41
CA LEU A 89 1.19 2.29 7.21
C LEU A 89 -0.21 1.70 7.08
N TYR A 90 -1.11 2.40 6.41
CA TYR A 90 -2.44 1.89 6.05
C TYR A 90 -2.87 2.39 4.67
N ILE A 91 -3.69 1.57 3.99
CA ILE A 91 -4.40 1.93 2.76
C ILE A 91 -5.51 2.92 3.13
N ALA A 92 -5.58 4.02 2.38
CA ALA A 92 -6.46 5.14 2.64
C ALA A 92 -7.19 5.62 1.39
N ASN A 93 -8.41 6.13 1.57
CA ASN A 93 -9.22 6.76 0.53
C ASN A 93 -9.24 6.02 -0.83
N PRO A 94 -9.65 4.74 -0.88
CA PRO A 94 -9.76 4.04 -2.15
C PRO A 94 -10.75 4.72 -3.10
N LYS A 95 -10.48 4.62 -4.40
CA LYS A 95 -11.38 5.06 -5.47
C LYS A 95 -11.60 3.91 -6.45
N ASN A 96 -12.81 3.84 -7.01
CA ASN A 96 -13.25 2.86 -8.01
C ASN A 96 -13.29 1.39 -7.55
N ALA A 97 -12.99 1.10 -6.29
CA ALA A 97 -13.25 -0.21 -5.72
C ALA A 97 -14.77 -0.42 -5.55
N THR A 98 -15.27 -1.56 -6.01
CA THR A 98 -16.68 -1.98 -5.90
C THR A 98 -16.92 -2.91 -4.71
N SER A 99 -15.86 -3.56 -4.22
CA SER A 99 -15.84 -4.46 -3.06
C SER A 99 -14.47 -4.43 -2.37
N GLU A 100 -14.29 -5.23 -1.30
CA GLU A 100 -12.98 -5.36 -0.66
C GLU A 100 -11.90 -5.82 -1.64
N PHE A 101 -10.69 -5.32 -1.45
CA PHE A 101 -9.52 -5.70 -2.24
C PHE A 101 -8.31 -5.96 -1.35
N THR A 102 -7.32 -6.64 -1.92
CA THR A 102 -6.02 -6.87 -1.28
C THR A 102 -4.96 -6.06 -1.99
N VAL A 103 -4.10 -5.39 -1.22
CA VAL A 103 -2.88 -4.77 -1.71
C VAL A 103 -1.69 -5.63 -1.29
N ILE A 104 -0.90 -6.05 -2.25
CA ILE A 104 0.41 -6.67 -2.04
C ILE A 104 1.47 -5.59 -2.20
N VAL A 105 2.38 -5.53 -1.25
CA VAL A 105 3.54 -4.65 -1.27
C VAL A 105 4.77 -5.52 -1.37
N SER A 106 5.59 -5.27 -2.38
CA SER A 106 6.82 -6.03 -2.60
C SER A 106 8.04 -5.13 -2.69
N ALA A 107 9.13 -5.55 -2.05
CA ALA A 107 10.44 -4.94 -2.22
C ALA A 107 11.06 -5.41 -3.53
N MET A 108 11.47 -4.48 -4.39
CA MET A 108 12.24 -4.77 -5.60
C MET A 108 13.73 -4.57 -5.29
N VAL A 109 14.48 -5.66 -5.28
CA VAL A 109 15.95 -5.64 -5.22
C VAL A 109 16.52 -5.70 -6.63
N GLN A 110 17.60 -4.97 -6.86
CA GLN A 110 18.43 -5.10 -8.06
C GLN A 110 19.52 -6.12 -7.81
#